data_AF-A0A8S2FXI3-F1
#
_entry.id   AF-A0A8S2FXI3-F1
#
_cell.length_a   1.000
_cell.length_b   1.000
_cell.length_c   1.000
_cell.angle_alpha   90.00
_cell.angle_beta   90.00
_cell.angle_gamma   90.00
#
_symmetry.space_group_name_H-M   'P 1'
#
loop_
_entity.id
_entity.type
_entity.pdbx_description
1 polymer ?
#
loop_
_entity_poly.entity_id
_entity_poly.type
_entity_poly.pdbx_seq_one_letter_code
_entity_poly.pdbx_strand_id
1 'polypeptide(L)'
;MNIIQINNDLAENDIEITVIRGINYPIPQGYTDKTLETFVHIAFPYPSETSQQGKTKRVLGAQNPEYFEIFKFHIKRNDAKFKRLMSRKELKLIIYYRSGFMKMNEKILGTSSIKLQSLEDNCTIHESVDLYEHEHKKRIEGKIECKIRIREALGQKKISEVVSQRWLVIDQFKEFVRINV
;
A
#
# COMPACT_ATOMS: atom_id res chain seq x y z
N MET A 1 -13.24 20.84 -2.63
CA MET A 1 -14.17 19.72 -2.37
C MET A 1 -13.32 18.57 -1.85
N ASN A 2 -13.29 18.31 -0.54
CA ASN A 2 -12.43 17.27 0.03
C ASN A 2 -13.29 16.04 0.30
N ILE A 3 -13.45 15.18 -0.70
CA ILE A 3 -14.24 13.95 -0.58
C ILE A 3 -13.51 13.06 0.43
N ILE A 4 -14.18 12.72 1.54
CA ILE A 4 -13.61 11.79 2.53
C ILE A 4 -13.61 10.40 1.89
N GLN A 5 -12.45 9.95 1.42
CA GLN A 5 -12.28 8.60 0.91
C GLN A 5 -12.23 7.63 2.10
N ILE A 6 -13.16 6.67 2.12
CA ILE A 6 -13.29 5.66 3.19
C ILE A 6 -13.40 4.27 2.55
N ASN A 7 -12.60 3.33 3.05
CA ASN A 7 -12.67 1.91 2.69
C ASN A 7 -13.62 1.19 3.65
N ASN A 8 -14.94 1.29 3.42
CA ASN A 8 -15.97 0.75 4.32
C ASN A 8 -15.93 -0.78 4.48
N ASP A 9 -15.30 -1.49 3.54
CA ASP A 9 -15.06 -2.93 3.54
C ASP A 9 -14.00 -3.37 4.57
N LEU A 10 -13.22 -2.45 5.13
CA LEU A 10 -12.19 -2.73 6.13
C LEU A 10 -12.66 -2.36 7.54
N ALA A 11 -12.31 -3.20 8.53
CA ALA A 11 -12.53 -2.87 9.93
C ALA A 11 -11.61 -1.71 10.37
N GLU A 12 -11.99 -1.00 11.44
CA GLU A 12 -11.25 0.17 11.93
C GLU A 12 -9.80 -0.17 12.31
N ASN A 13 -9.59 -1.38 12.84
CA ASN A 13 -8.31 -1.88 13.33
C ASN A 13 -7.62 -2.85 12.35
N ASP A 14 -8.01 -2.81 11.08
CA ASP A 14 -7.36 -3.60 10.03
C ASP A 14 -6.58 -2.69 9.07
N ILE A 15 -5.40 -3.15 8.69
CA ILE A 15 -4.67 -2.65 7.53
C ILE A 15 -4.54 -3.77 6.51
N GLU A 16 -4.84 -3.45 5.26
CA GLU A 16 -4.75 -4.37 4.14
C GLU A 16 -3.56 -3.99 3.27
N ILE A 17 -2.69 -4.95 3.00
CA ILE A 17 -1.52 -4.79 2.14
C ILE A 17 -1.65 -5.80 1.01
N THR A 18 -1.77 -5.30 -0.21
CA THR A 18 -1.82 -6.10 -1.43
C THR A 18 -0.49 -6.00 -2.16
N VAL A 19 0.18 -7.13 -2.34
CA VAL A 19 1.32 -7.23 -3.27
C VAL A 19 0.74 -7.57 -4.63
N ILE A 20 0.80 -6.63 -5.56
CA ILE A 20 0.15 -6.75 -6.86
C ILE A 20 1.07 -7.52 -7.79
N ARG A 21 2.22 -6.93 -8.13
CA ARG A 21 3.17 -7.53 -9.08
C ARG A 21 4.59 -6.99 -8.95
N GLY A 22 5.55 -7.76 -9.44
CA GLY A 22 6.88 -7.29 -9.81
C GLY A 22 6.89 -6.76 -11.24
N ILE A 23 7.79 -5.81 -11.50
CA ILE A 23 7.97 -5.19 -12.82
C ILE A 23 9.47 -5.21 -13.13
N ASN A 24 9.85 -5.84 -14.25
CA ASN A 24 11.22 -5.93 -14.75
C ASN A 24 12.25 -6.33 -13.69
N TYR A 25 11.98 -7.42 -12.95
CA TYR A 25 12.92 -7.94 -11.99
C TYR A 25 14.24 -8.36 -12.65
N PRO A 26 15.37 -8.12 -11.96
CA PRO A 26 16.68 -8.50 -12.48
C PRO A 26 16.77 -10.03 -12.50
N ILE A 27 17.40 -10.59 -13.54
CA ILE A 27 17.63 -12.03 -13.63
C ILE A 27 18.99 -12.34 -12.99
N PRO A 28 19.04 -13.12 -11.89
CA PRO A 28 20.32 -13.52 -11.30
C PRO A 28 21.12 -14.42 -12.25
N GLN A 29 22.44 -14.44 -12.09
CA GLN A 29 23.31 -15.28 -12.92
C GLN A 29 22.93 -16.77 -12.81
N GLY A 30 22.84 -17.44 -13.95
CA GLY A 30 22.44 -18.85 -14.03
C GLY A 30 20.93 -19.09 -14.02
N TYR A 31 20.12 -18.03 -14.00
CA TYR A 31 18.67 -18.09 -14.17
C TYR A 31 18.28 -17.60 -15.56
N THR A 32 17.11 -18.03 -15.99
CA THR A 32 16.40 -17.48 -17.13
C THR A 32 15.05 -17.00 -16.62
N ASP A 33 14.37 -16.15 -17.39
CA ASP A 33 13.01 -15.69 -17.06
C ASP A 33 12.10 -16.87 -16.67
N LYS A 34 12.12 -17.96 -17.44
CA LYS A 34 11.32 -19.18 -17.22
C LYS A 34 11.67 -19.98 -15.97
N THR A 35 12.90 -19.89 -15.48
CA THR A 35 13.37 -20.69 -14.34
C THR A 35 13.38 -19.91 -13.03
N LEU A 36 13.29 -18.58 -13.12
CA LEU A 36 13.24 -17.68 -11.99
C LEU A 36 11.91 -17.86 -11.24
N GLU A 37 12.00 -18.25 -9.97
CA GLU A 37 10.84 -18.40 -9.09
C GLU A 37 10.97 -17.41 -7.95
N THR A 38 10.02 -16.47 -7.83
CA THR A 38 10.08 -15.38 -6.86
C THR A 38 8.90 -15.40 -5.89
N PHE A 39 9.13 -14.85 -4.71
CA PHE A 39 8.07 -14.53 -3.74
C PHE A 39 8.48 -13.31 -2.92
N VAL A 40 7.50 -12.66 -2.31
CA VAL A 40 7.70 -11.43 -1.53
C VAL A 40 7.42 -11.71 -0.06
N HIS A 41 8.34 -11.27 0.78
CA HIS A 41 8.17 -11.26 2.22
C HIS A 41 7.91 -9.83 2.69
N ILE A 42 6.91 -9.67 3.52
CA ILE A 42 6.46 -8.41 4.08
C ILE A 42 6.67 -8.47 5.58
N ALA A 43 7.34 -7.46 6.13
CA ALA A 43 7.45 -7.29 7.56
C ALA A 43 6.74 -6.00 7.96
N PHE A 44 5.53 -6.14 8.52
CA PHE A 44 4.77 -5.01 9.00
C PHE A 44 5.36 -4.51 10.34
N PRO A 45 5.69 -3.21 10.49
CA PRO A 45 6.50 -2.72 11.61
C PRO A 45 5.74 -2.58 12.94
N TYR A 46 4.52 -3.11 13.06
CA TYR A 46 3.68 -3.04 14.26
C TYR A 46 2.97 -4.39 14.56
N PRO A 47 2.83 -4.77 15.84
CA PRO A 47 3.49 -4.19 17.02
C PRO A 47 5.02 -4.31 16.96
N SER A 48 5.75 -3.42 17.62
CA SER A 48 7.23 -3.45 17.61
C SER A 48 7.82 -4.70 18.24
N GLU A 49 7.11 -5.32 19.19
CA GLU A 49 7.54 -6.49 19.96
C GLU A 49 7.26 -7.80 19.20
N THR A 50 6.23 -7.82 18.35
CA THR A 50 5.78 -8.97 17.57
C THR A 50 5.42 -8.52 16.16
N SER A 51 6.44 -8.26 15.32
CA SER A 51 6.19 -7.81 13.96
C SER A 51 5.37 -8.85 13.19
N GLN A 52 4.26 -8.40 12.60
CA GLN A 52 3.43 -9.26 11.76
C GLN A 52 4.11 -9.43 10.41
N GLN A 53 4.14 -10.65 9.90
CA GLN A 53 4.82 -10.98 8.65
C GLN A 53 3.85 -11.65 7.69
N GLY A 54 4.07 -11.41 6.41
CA GLY A 54 3.32 -12.04 5.31
C GLY A 54 4.28 -12.54 4.25
N LYS A 55 4.03 -13.72 3.69
CA LYS A 55 4.82 -14.29 2.59
C LYS A 55 3.87 -14.63 1.46
N THR A 56 4.17 -14.16 0.25
CA THR A 56 3.37 -14.51 -0.91
C THR A 56 3.62 -15.95 -1.34
N LYS A 57 2.68 -16.48 -2.13
CA LYS A 57 2.92 -17.66 -2.95
C LYS A 57 4.08 -17.40 -3.91
N ARG A 58 4.71 -18.50 -4.31
CA ARG A 58 5.81 -18.47 -5.27
C ARG A 58 5.24 -18.42 -6.68
N VAL A 59 5.84 -17.58 -7.51
CA VAL A 59 5.48 -17.43 -8.93
C VAL A 59 6.70 -17.85 -9.76
N LEU A 60 6.52 -18.86 -10.61
CA LEU A 60 7.57 -19.37 -11.49
C LEU A 60 7.51 -18.65 -12.84
N GLY A 61 8.68 -18.34 -13.38
CA GLY A 61 8.84 -18.04 -14.79
C GLY A 61 8.59 -16.58 -15.16
N ALA A 62 8.84 -15.63 -14.26
CA ALA A 62 8.45 -14.24 -14.50
C ALA A 62 9.44 -13.20 -13.95
N GLN A 63 10.01 -12.38 -14.83
CA GLN A 63 10.54 -11.04 -14.55
C GLN A 63 9.44 -10.06 -14.13
N ASN A 64 8.20 -10.34 -14.53
CA ASN A 64 7.01 -9.56 -14.19
C ASN A 64 5.99 -10.44 -13.43
N PRO A 65 6.34 -10.94 -12.23
CA PRO A 65 5.50 -11.88 -11.50
C PRO A 65 4.23 -11.18 -10.99
N GLU A 66 3.09 -11.82 -11.20
CA GLU A 66 1.80 -11.36 -10.67
C GLU A 66 1.45 -12.15 -9.40
N TYR A 67 1.40 -11.46 -8.26
CA TYR A 67 1.15 -12.08 -6.96
C TYR A 67 -0.31 -11.97 -6.54
N PHE A 68 -0.90 -10.77 -6.70
CA PHE A 68 -2.27 -10.42 -6.27
C PHE A 68 -2.65 -10.93 -4.87
N GLU A 69 -1.71 -10.89 -3.94
CA GLU A 69 -1.90 -11.47 -2.62
C GLU A 69 -2.18 -10.40 -1.57
N ILE A 70 -3.23 -10.65 -0.79
CA ILE A 70 -3.77 -9.70 0.18
C ILE A 70 -3.42 -10.19 1.59
N PHE A 71 -2.71 -9.36 2.33
CA PHE A 71 -2.38 -9.56 3.74
C PHE A 71 -3.19 -8.59 4.59
N LYS A 72 -3.91 -9.12 5.57
CA LYS A 72 -4.62 -8.31 6.57
C LYS A 72 -3.86 -8.39 7.88
N PHE A 73 -3.41 -7.24 8.37
CA PHE A 73 -2.72 -7.11 9.64
C PHE A 73 -3.57 -6.34 10.64
N HIS A 74 -3.47 -6.72 11.90
CA HIS A 74 -4.18 -6.05 12.97
C HIS A 74 -3.38 -4.82 13.44
N ILE A 75 -4.07 -3.69 13.61
CA ILE A 75 -3.49 -2.42 14.08
C ILE A 75 -4.26 -1.89 15.28
N LYS A 76 -3.63 -1.02 16.07
CA LYS A 76 -4.34 -0.22 17.08
C LYS A 76 -4.25 1.25 16.69
N ARG A 77 -5.26 1.71 15.96
CA ARG A 77 -5.29 3.06 15.38
C ARG A 77 -5.07 4.18 16.41
N ASN A 78 -5.61 4.01 17.61
CA ASN A 78 -5.55 5.00 18.69
C ASN A 78 -4.25 4.94 19.52
N ASP A 79 -3.40 3.94 19.30
CA ASP A 79 -2.11 3.82 19.99
C ASP A 79 -1.12 4.90 19.48
N ALA A 80 -0.58 5.69 20.40
CA ALA A 80 0.43 6.71 20.07
C ALA A 80 1.69 6.09 19.45
N LYS A 81 2.06 4.85 19.84
CA LYS A 81 3.17 4.12 19.23
C LYS A 81 2.88 3.81 17.76
N PHE A 82 1.66 3.34 17.46
CA PHE A 82 1.23 3.07 16.09
C PHE A 82 1.28 4.32 15.23
N LYS A 83 0.66 5.43 15.68
CA LYS A 83 0.68 6.71 14.95
C LYS A 83 2.10 7.18 14.65
N ARG A 84 2.99 7.17 15.65
CA ARG A 84 4.40 7.54 15.48
C ARG A 84 5.16 6.63 14.50
N LEU A 85 4.82 5.33 14.45
CA LEU A 85 5.43 4.39 13.51
C LEU A 85 5.00 4.70 12.08
N MET A 86 3.73 5.03 11.85
CA MET A 86 3.23 5.36 10.51
C MET A 86 3.87 6.64 9.96
N SER A 87 4.13 7.65 10.78
CA SER A 87 4.81 8.88 10.35
C SER A 87 6.31 8.71 10.03
N ARG A 88 6.97 7.68 10.57
CA ARG A 88 8.45 7.59 10.57
C ARG A 88 9.02 6.36 9.88
N LYS A 89 8.28 5.25 9.85
CA LYS A 89 8.76 3.98 9.33
C LYS A 89 8.20 3.71 7.94
N GLU A 90 8.89 2.81 7.27
CA GLU A 90 8.53 2.31 5.95
C GLU A 90 8.12 0.85 6.08
N LEU A 91 7.19 0.43 5.23
CA LEU A 91 6.88 -0.97 5.02
C LEU A 91 8.00 -1.59 4.20
N LYS A 92 8.69 -2.58 4.77
CA LYS A 92 9.77 -3.30 4.09
C LYS A 92 9.21 -4.50 3.34
N LEU A 93 9.59 -4.59 2.07
CA LEU A 93 9.30 -5.68 1.14
C LEU A 93 10.64 -6.32 0.76
N ILE A 94 10.77 -7.62 0.98
CA ILE A 94 11.98 -8.36 0.60
C ILE A 94 11.58 -9.38 -0.44
N ILE A 95 12.15 -9.25 -1.63
CA ILE A 95 11.88 -10.14 -2.75
C ILE A 95 12.93 -11.25 -2.68
N TYR A 96 12.48 -12.49 -2.66
CA TYR A 96 13.32 -13.67 -2.65
C TYR A 96 13.17 -14.43 -3.96
N TYR A 97 14.21 -15.16 -4.32
CA TYR A 97 14.20 -16.15 -5.37
C TYR A 97 14.80 -17.47 -4.89
N ARG A 98 14.37 -18.59 -5.47
CA ARG A 98 14.99 -19.89 -5.18
C ARG A 98 16.35 -19.99 -5.86
N SER A 99 17.35 -20.44 -5.12
CA SER A 99 18.71 -20.65 -5.59
C SER A 99 19.31 -22.02 -5.24
N GLY A 100 20.35 -22.43 -5.98
CA GLY A 100 21.14 -23.63 -5.72
C GLY A 100 20.66 -24.91 -6.41
N PHE A 101 21.44 -25.99 -6.25
CA PHE A 101 21.09 -27.33 -6.75
C PHE A 101 19.78 -27.80 -6.09
N MET A 102 18.84 -28.34 -6.87
CA MET A 102 17.46 -28.66 -6.44
C MET A 102 16.62 -27.47 -5.92
N LYS A 103 17.02 -26.21 -6.18
CA LYS A 103 16.31 -25.00 -5.76
C LYS A 103 16.09 -24.90 -4.23
N MET A 104 16.80 -25.64 -3.38
CA MET A 104 16.45 -25.74 -1.95
C MET A 104 16.71 -24.46 -1.14
N ASN A 105 17.56 -23.56 -1.62
CA ASN A 105 17.93 -22.35 -0.88
C ASN A 105 17.11 -21.15 -1.33
N GLU A 106 16.80 -20.23 -0.42
CA GLU A 106 16.14 -18.96 -0.73
C GLU A 106 17.21 -17.84 -0.64
N LYS A 107 17.36 -17.03 -1.70
CA LYS A 107 18.26 -15.87 -1.72
C LYS A 107 17.46 -14.60 -1.94
N ILE A 108 17.96 -13.49 -1.42
CA ILE A 108 17.34 -12.17 -1.62
C ILE A 108 17.66 -11.70 -3.04
N LEU A 109 16.62 -11.38 -3.81
CA LEU A 109 16.74 -10.73 -5.10
C LEU A 109 16.92 -9.22 -4.94
N GLY A 110 16.16 -8.64 -4.01
CA GLY A 110 16.17 -7.21 -3.74
C GLY A 110 15.26 -6.85 -2.58
N THR A 111 15.35 -5.60 -2.16
CA THR A 111 14.52 -5.02 -1.11
C THR A 111 13.84 -3.77 -1.63
N SER A 112 12.65 -3.47 -1.12
CA SER A 112 11.95 -2.23 -1.38
C SER A 112 11.26 -1.74 -0.13
N SER A 113 10.96 -0.44 -0.10
CA SER A 113 10.36 0.24 1.03
C SER A 113 9.26 1.18 0.56
N ILE A 114 8.12 1.17 1.24
CA ILE A 114 7.02 2.11 1.00
C ILE A 114 6.84 2.98 2.24
N LYS A 115 6.79 4.30 2.06
CA LYS A 115 6.59 5.24 3.17
C LYS A 115 5.16 5.15 3.68
N LEU A 116 5.00 4.90 4.97
CA LEU A 116 3.68 4.81 5.60
C LEU A 116 3.09 6.17 5.98
N GLN A 117 3.87 7.26 5.83
CA GLN A 117 3.43 8.62 6.16
C GLN A 117 2.22 9.05 5.33
N SER A 118 2.08 8.58 4.09
CA SER A 118 0.92 8.89 3.24
C SER A 118 -0.42 8.35 3.82
N LEU A 119 -0.33 7.34 4.73
CA LEU A 119 -1.20 7.04 5.90
C LEU A 119 -2.01 8.20 6.49
N GLU A 120 -1.37 9.35 6.65
CA GLU A 120 -1.92 10.46 7.42
C GLU A 120 -3.01 11.20 6.66
N ASP A 121 -2.79 11.40 5.35
CA ASP A 121 -3.69 12.16 4.49
C ASP A 121 -4.62 11.27 3.64
N ASN A 122 -4.16 10.05 3.31
CA ASN A 122 -4.86 9.14 2.40
C ASN A 122 -5.23 7.83 3.10
N CYS A 123 -6.41 7.28 2.78
CA CYS A 123 -6.81 5.96 3.27
C CYS A 123 -6.28 4.82 2.37
N THR A 124 -5.76 5.14 1.18
CA THR A 124 -5.24 4.19 0.20
C THR A 124 -3.95 4.73 -0.40
N ILE A 125 -2.89 3.92 -0.35
CA ILE A 125 -1.64 4.12 -1.10
C ILE A 125 -1.60 3.06 -2.18
N HIS A 126 -1.30 3.45 -3.42
CA HIS A 126 -1.05 2.52 -4.50
C HIS A 126 0.15 3.03 -5.30
N GLU A 127 1.29 2.38 -5.11
CA GLU A 127 2.57 2.88 -5.61
C GLU A 127 3.40 1.75 -6.20
N SER A 128 4.22 2.12 -7.19
CA SER A 128 5.28 1.28 -7.74
C SER A 128 6.63 1.82 -7.29
N VAL A 129 7.33 1.04 -6.47
CA VAL A 129 8.59 1.44 -5.82
C VAL A 129 9.76 0.66 -6.38
N ASP A 130 10.92 1.32 -6.48
CA ASP A 130 12.14 0.73 -7.00
C ASP A 130 12.69 -0.37 -6.08
N LEU A 131 13.39 -1.32 -6.68
CA LEU A 131 14.18 -2.30 -5.95
C LEU A 131 15.58 -1.77 -5.62
N TYR A 132 16.09 -2.23 -4.48
CA TYR A 132 17.42 -1.93 -3.98
C TYR A 132 18.14 -3.23 -3.59
N GLU A 133 19.45 -3.24 -3.79
CA GLU A 133 20.32 -4.30 -3.30
C GLU A 133 20.30 -4.35 -1.77
N HIS A 134 20.30 -5.57 -1.20
CA HIS A 134 20.13 -5.77 0.23
C HIS A 134 21.29 -5.19 1.07
N GLU A 135 22.53 -5.32 0.59
CA GLU A 135 23.73 -4.97 1.35
C GLU A 135 24.19 -3.53 1.11
N HIS A 136 24.18 -3.06 -0.14
CA HIS A 136 24.76 -1.77 -0.52
C HIS A 136 23.75 -0.64 -0.70
N LYS A 137 22.44 -0.90 -0.52
CA LYS A 137 21.33 0.05 -0.78
C LYS A 137 21.41 0.73 -2.16
N LYS A 138 22.10 0.11 -3.11
CA LYS A 138 22.18 0.58 -4.48
C LYS A 138 20.87 0.26 -5.18
N ARG A 139 20.31 1.22 -5.91
CA ARG A 139 19.14 0.96 -6.75
C ARG A 139 19.51 -0.08 -7.81
N ILE A 140 18.69 -1.12 -7.92
CA ILE A 140 18.82 -2.15 -8.95
C ILE A 140 17.70 -1.99 -9.97
N GLU A 141 17.78 -2.76 -11.06
CA GLU A 141 16.70 -2.82 -12.03
C GLU A 141 15.46 -3.46 -11.38
N GLY A 142 14.29 -2.99 -11.79
CA GLY A 142 13.00 -3.54 -11.37
C GLY A 142 12.29 -2.73 -10.29
N LYS A 143 10.98 -2.93 -10.26
CA LYS A 143 10.05 -2.27 -9.33
C LYS A 143 9.06 -3.27 -8.77
N ILE A 144 8.48 -2.96 -7.62
CA ILE A 144 7.37 -3.72 -7.05
C ILE A 144 6.16 -2.79 -6.88
N GLU A 145 5.01 -3.27 -7.34
CA GLU A 145 3.73 -2.57 -7.23
C GLU A 145 2.94 -3.13 -6.05
N CYS A 146 2.58 -2.25 -5.11
CA CYS A 146 1.84 -2.61 -3.91
C CYS A 146 0.74 -1.59 -3.63
N LYS A 147 -0.30 -2.07 -2.97
CA LYS A 147 -1.41 -1.25 -2.50
C LYS A 147 -1.60 -1.44 -1.00
N ILE A 148 -1.69 -0.35 -0.25
CA ILE A 148 -1.92 -0.35 1.19
C ILE A 148 -3.24 0.39 1.44
N ARG A 149 -4.14 -0.22 2.21
CA ARG A 149 -5.46 0.34 2.51
C ARG A 149 -5.73 0.28 4.01
N ILE A 150 -6.29 1.36 4.52
CA ILE A 150 -6.90 1.44 5.85
C ILE A 150 -8.32 1.98 5.70
N ARG A 151 -9.18 1.72 6.68
CA ARG A 151 -10.58 2.20 6.65
C ARG A 151 -10.67 3.71 6.39
N GLU A 152 -9.91 4.49 7.15
CA GLU A 152 -9.88 5.97 7.11
C GLU A 152 -8.45 6.47 7.29
N ALA A 153 -8.10 7.62 6.71
CA ALA A 153 -6.77 8.22 6.89
C ALA A 153 -6.45 8.47 8.39
N LEU A 154 -5.20 8.26 8.82
CA LEU A 154 -4.80 8.30 10.24
C LEU A 154 -4.73 9.71 10.83
N GLY A 155 -4.53 10.71 9.99
CA GLY A 155 -4.48 12.10 10.40
C GLY A 155 -5.78 12.49 11.08
N GLN A 156 -5.67 13.24 12.18
CA GLN A 156 -6.82 13.96 12.69
C GLN A 156 -7.18 15.01 11.64
N LYS A 157 -8.22 14.77 10.84
CA LYS A 157 -8.89 15.88 10.15
C LYS A 157 -9.37 16.80 11.26
N LYS A 158 -8.65 17.90 11.52
CA LYS A 158 -9.26 19.03 12.19
C LYS A 158 -10.56 19.29 11.43
N ILE A 159 -11.68 19.23 12.13
CA ILE A 159 -12.99 19.67 11.64
C ILE A 159 -12.96 21.21 11.54
N SER A 160 -11.95 21.78 10.87
CA SER A 160 -11.70 23.22 10.84
C SER A 160 -11.52 23.72 9.42
N GLU A 161 -12.22 23.11 8.47
CA GLU A 161 -12.63 23.75 7.24
C GLU A 161 -13.95 23.08 6.81
N VAL A 162 -15.00 23.37 7.57
CA VAL A 162 -16.29 23.62 6.93
C VAL A 162 -16.01 24.73 5.93
N VAL A 163 -15.60 24.37 4.71
CA VAL A 163 -15.55 25.30 3.61
C VAL A 163 -16.99 25.78 3.49
N SER A 164 -17.24 27.00 3.95
CA SER A 164 -18.48 27.73 3.71
C SER A 164 -18.62 27.87 2.20
N GLN A 165 -19.19 26.84 1.57
CA GLN A 165 -19.71 26.95 0.22
C GLN A 165 -20.95 27.82 0.39
N ARG A 166 -20.88 29.05 -0.12
CA ARG A 166 -22.08 29.86 -0.32
C ARG A 166 -22.90 29.16 -1.39
N TRP A 167 -23.85 28.34 -0.97
CA TRP A 167 -24.84 27.76 -1.86
C TRP A 167 -25.68 28.91 -2.40
N LEU A 168 -25.59 29.15 -3.71
CA LEU A 168 -26.60 29.96 -4.40
C LEU A 168 -27.85 29.10 -4.47
N VAL A 169 -28.78 29.33 -3.54
CA VAL A 169 -30.14 28.79 -3.62
C VAL A 169 -30.93 29.73 -4.53
N ILE A 170 -31.35 29.24 -5.69
CA ILE A 170 -32.26 29.97 -6.58
C ILE A 170 -33.67 29.49 -6.27
N ASP A 171 -34.43 30.27 -5.49
CA ASP A 171 -35.87 30.06 -5.37
C ASP A 171 -36.54 30.50 -6.67
N GLN A 172 -37.30 29.60 -7.30
CA GLN A 172 -38.06 29.91 -8.49
C GLN A 172 -39.23 30.87 -8.17
N PHE A 173 -39.38 31.87 -9.04
CA PHE A 173 -40.33 32.97 -8.90
C PHE A 173 -41.79 32.53 -9.00
N LYS A 174 -42.64 33.21 -8.22
CA LYS A 174 -44.09 33.05 -8.12
C LYS A 174 -44.79 33.10 -9.48
N GLU A 175 -45.73 32.17 -9.68
CA GLU A 175 -46.71 32.20 -10.77
C GLU A 175 -47.53 33.50 -10.75
N PHE A 176 -47.65 34.15 -11.90
CA PHE A 176 -48.57 35.26 -12.11
C PHE A 176 -50.00 34.73 -12.24
N VAL A 177 -50.80 34.86 -11.18
CA VAL A 177 -52.25 34.79 -11.29
C VAL A 177 -52.77 36.17 -11.68
N ARG A 178 -53.25 36.32 -12.91
CA ARG A 178 -54.03 37.49 -13.33
C ARG A 178 -55.48 37.31 -12.88
N ILE A 179 -56.03 38.27 -12.13
CA ILE A 179 -57.47 38.44 -11.93
C ILE A 179 -57.87 39.85 -12.35
N ASN A 180 -58.61 39.85 -13.46
CA ASN A 180 -59.58 40.77 -14.09
C ASN A 180 -59.81 42.21 -13.57
N VAL A 181 -59.98 43.11 -14.55
CA VAL A 181 -61.19 43.92 -14.69
C VAL A 181 -61.78 43.63 -16.07
#